data_AF-A0A9D2TDD7-F1
#
_entry.id   AF-A0A9D2TDD7-F1
#
_cell.length_a   1.000
_cell.length_b   1.000
_cell.length_c   1.000
_cell.angle_alpha   90.00
_cell.angle_beta   90.00
_cell.angle_gamma   90.00
#
_symmetry.space_group_name_H-M   'P 1'
#
loop_
_entity.id
_entity.type
_entity.pdbx_description
1 polymer ?
#
loop_
_entity_poly.entity_id
_entity_poly.type
_entity_poly.pdbx_seq_one_letter_code
_entity_poly.pdbx_strand_id
1 'polypeptide(L)'
;MDGWEQFLNTETGEIVALADGTWVERDEELEEEIETSDCYVRLPNQYEIHEWNIMKEFAESIPSAGKQERLLKALHGRKAYRSFKDEIINLDVEKAYYAYRFLALCRIARQWCEENKIPYTVRKAEK
;
A
#
# COMPACT_ATOMS: atom_id res chain seq x y z
N MET A 1 2.46 16.74 1.39
CA MET A 1 1.99 15.74 2.36
C MET A 1 0.52 15.56 2.04
N ASP A 2 0.05 14.32 1.90
CA ASP A 2 -1.40 14.12 1.88
C ASP A 2 -1.91 14.64 3.22
N GLY A 3 -2.84 15.59 3.22
CA GLY A 3 -3.30 16.26 4.44
C GLY A 3 -4.19 15.39 5.32
N TRP A 4 -3.94 14.08 5.32
CA TRP A 4 -4.74 13.04 5.95
C TRP A 4 -3.83 11.92 6.45
N GLU A 5 -4.05 11.53 7.69
CA GLU A 5 -3.47 10.32 8.28
C GLU A 5 -4.59 9.32 8.60
N GLN A 6 -4.26 8.03 8.56
CA GLN A 6 -5.23 6.97 8.85
C GLN A 6 -4.77 6.17 10.06
N PHE A 7 -5.71 5.79 10.91
CA PHE A 7 -5.45 5.02 12.13
C PHE A 7 -6.41 3.83 12.20
N LEU A 8 -5.91 2.70 12.71
CA LEU A 8 -6.71 1.54 13.05
C LEU A 8 -6.95 1.54 14.56
N ASN A 9 -8.22 1.51 14.96
CA ASN A 9 -8.60 1.18 16.32
C ASN A 9 -8.45 -0.34 16.51
N THR A 10 -7.53 -0.78 17.38
CA THR A 10 -7.23 -2.20 17.58
C THR A 10 -8.29 -2.95 18.39
N GLU A 11 -9.17 -2.24 19.09
CA GLU A 11 -10.27 -2.83 19.86
C GLU A 11 -11.52 -3.05 18.99
N THR A 12 -11.89 -2.04 18.19
CA THR A 12 -13.10 -2.09 17.35
C THR A 12 -12.83 -2.65 15.95
N GLY A 13 -11.59 -2.51 15.46
CA GLY A 13 -11.20 -2.81 14.08
C GLY A 13 -11.58 -1.72 13.08
N GLU A 14 -12.04 -0.55 13.55
CA GLU A 14 -12.43 0.58 12.71
C GLU A 14 -11.22 1.37 12.21
N ILE A 15 -11.30 1.87 10.98
CA ILE A 15 -10.30 2.76 10.40
C ILE A 15 -10.85 4.18 10.39
N VAL A 16 -10.15 5.10 11.04
CA VAL A 16 -10.47 6.53 11.06
C VAL A 16 -9.43 7.31 10.26
N ALA A 17 -9.84 8.43 9.68
CA ALA A 17 -8.98 9.32 8.91
C ALA A 17 -9.00 10.72 9.52
N LEU A 18 -7.82 11.20 9.95
CA LEU A 18 -7.65 12.50 10.58
C LEU A 18 -7.05 13.49 9.57
N ALA A 19 -7.70 14.63 9.39
CA ALA A 19 -7.20 15.71 8.53
C ALA A 19 -6.16 16.58 9.25
N ASP A 20 -5.15 17.07 8.54
CA ASP A 20 -4.09 17.93 9.07
C ASP A 20 -4.47 19.43 9.15
N GLY A 21 -5.67 19.80 8.68
CA GLY A 21 -6.14 21.18 8.64
C GLY A 21 -5.78 21.97 7.38
N THR A 22 -5.01 21.40 6.44
CA THR A 22 -4.55 22.13 5.24
C THR A 22 -5.69 22.41 4.27
N TRP A 23 -6.60 21.44 4.10
CA TRP A 23 -7.68 21.50 3.11
C TRP A 23 -9.07 21.27 3.70
N VAL A 24 -9.15 20.56 4.82
CA VAL A 24 -10.37 20.25 5.55
C VAL A 24 -10.13 20.61 7.01
N GLU A 25 -11.17 21.10 7.68
CA GLU A 25 -11.12 21.44 9.10
C GLU A 25 -10.67 20.23 9.93
N ARG A 26 -9.89 20.49 10.98
CA ARG A 26 -9.41 19.46 11.90
C ARG A 26 -10.56 18.98 12.76
N ASP A 27 -10.62 17.66 12.96
CA ASP A 27 -11.51 17.04 13.91
C ASP A 27 -10.79 16.97 15.26
N GLU A 28 -10.93 18.04 16.06
CA GLU A 28 -10.24 18.19 17.34
C GLU A 28 -10.67 17.11 18.35
N GLU A 29 -11.93 16.66 18.29
CA GLU A 29 -12.46 15.59 19.16
C GLU A 29 -11.79 14.25 18.83
N LEU A 30 -11.71 13.90 17.54
CA LEU A 30 -11.02 12.69 17.09
C LEU A 30 -9.51 12.75 17.35
N GLU A 31 -8.89 13.92 17.19
CA GLU A 31 -7.46 14.10 17.49
C GLU A 31 -7.16 13.86 18.97
N GLU A 32 -7.96 14.46 19.87
CA GLU A 32 -7.83 14.23 21.31
C GLU A 32 -8.08 12.76 21.66
N GLU A 33 -9.07 12.11 21.04
CA GLU A 33 -9.33 10.68 21.24
C GLU A 33 -8.13 9.81 20.83
N ILE A 34 -7.52 10.09 19.68
CA ILE A 34 -6.33 9.37 19.19
C ILE A 34 -5.12 9.60 20.09
N GLU A 35 -4.91 10.82 20.58
CA GLU A 35 -3.77 11.15 21.46
C GLU A 35 -3.92 10.56 22.87
N THR A 36 -5.14 10.43 23.37
CA THR A 36 -5.42 9.97 24.74
C THR A 36 -5.62 8.46 24.83
N SER A 37 -5.95 7.79 23.74
CA SER A 37 -6.22 6.35 23.71
C SER A 37 -5.05 5.55 23.15
N ASP A 38 -4.67 4.50 23.86
CA ASP A 38 -3.61 3.56 23.44
C ASP A 38 -4.08 2.56 22.36
N CYS A 39 -5.36 2.60 21.95
CA CYS A 39 -5.93 1.65 21.00
C CYS A 39 -5.80 2.07 19.52
N TYR A 40 -5.30 3.28 19.23
CA TYR A 40 -5.11 3.74 17.86
C TYR A 40 -3.68 3.51 17.37
N VAL A 41 -3.56 2.84 16.23
CA VAL A 41 -2.27 2.59 15.56
C VAL A 41 -2.29 3.19 14.17
N ARG A 42 -1.33 4.07 13.87
CA ARG A 42 -1.24 4.73 12.55
C ARG A 42 -0.95 3.71 11.45
N LEU A 43 -1.77 3.76 10.40
CA LEU A 43 -1.58 2.98 9.19
C LEU A 43 -0.44 3.56 8.34
N PRO A 44 0.34 2.71 7.65
CA PRO A 44 1.36 3.18 6.74
C PRO A 44 0.69 3.89 5.56
N ASN A 45 1.24 5.04 5.17
CA ASN A 45 0.75 5.79 4.02
C ASN A 45 1.26 5.19 2.70
N GLN A 46 0.77 5.72 1.57
CA GLN A 46 1.15 5.24 0.24
C GLN A 46 2.66 5.32 -0.06
N TYR A 47 3.37 6.25 0.58
CA TYR A 47 4.81 6.39 0.42
C TYR A 47 5.59 5.35 1.24
N GLU A 48 5.11 5.02 2.44
CA GLU A 48 5.70 4.01 3.33
C GLU A 48 5.49 2.57 2.83
N ILE A 49 4.36 2.31 2.15
CA ILE A 49 4.12 1.02 1.47
C ILE A 49 5.12 0.80 0.33
N HIS A 50 5.74 1.87 -0.18
CA HIS A 50 6.71 1.84 -1.26
C HIS A 50 6.21 1.07 -2.50
N GLU A 51 5.03 1.41 -3.03
CA GLU A 51 4.44 0.69 -4.19
C GLU A 51 5.38 0.62 -5.39
N TRP A 52 6.22 1.63 -5.58
CA TRP A 52 7.25 1.63 -6.62
C TRP A 52 8.22 0.45 -6.48
N ASN A 53 8.61 0.08 -5.26
CA ASN A 53 9.47 -1.09 -5.01
C ASN A 53 8.76 -2.38 -5.40
N ILE A 54 7.46 -2.52 -5.09
CA ILE A 54 6.66 -3.69 -5.51
C ILE A 54 6.65 -3.83 -7.04
N MET A 55 6.49 -2.70 -7.75
CA MET A 55 6.53 -2.68 -9.21
C MET A 55 7.90 -3.05 -9.76
N LYS A 56 8.97 -2.53 -9.15
CA LYS A 56 10.36 -2.84 -9.52
C LYS A 56 10.68 -4.31 -9.31
N GLU A 57 10.41 -4.86 -8.14
CA GLU A 57 10.64 -6.28 -7.84
C GLU A 57 9.84 -7.19 -8.76
N PHE A 58 8.60 -6.84 -9.08
CA PHE A 58 7.83 -7.58 -10.07
C PHE A 58 8.53 -7.58 -11.43
N ALA A 59 8.97 -6.42 -11.92
CA ALA A 59 9.68 -6.33 -13.19
C ALA A 59 10.95 -7.19 -13.18
N GLU A 60 11.72 -7.18 -12.08
CA GLU A 60 12.93 -7.99 -11.88
C GLU A 60 12.63 -9.50 -11.79
N SER A 61 11.44 -9.88 -11.34
CA SER A 61 11.01 -11.29 -11.26
C SER A 61 10.61 -11.90 -12.61
N ILE A 62 10.43 -11.09 -13.66
CA ILE A 62 10.01 -11.57 -14.98
C ILE A 62 11.16 -12.32 -15.66
N PRO A 63 10.98 -13.61 -16.06
CA PRO A 63 12.06 -14.39 -16.66
C PRO A 63 12.53 -13.89 -18.04
N SER A 64 11.66 -13.17 -18.76
CA SER A 64 11.97 -12.65 -20.09
C SER A 64 12.73 -11.33 -19.98
N ALA A 65 14.03 -11.36 -20.30
CA ALA A 65 14.90 -10.18 -20.28
C ALA A 65 14.32 -8.98 -21.04
N GLY A 66 13.70 -9.22 -22.21
CA GLY A 66 13.06 -8.14 -22.99
C GLY A 66 11.81 -7.55 -22.33
N LYS A 67 10.99 -8.36 -21.65
CA LYS A 67 9.83 -7.86 -20.88
C LYS A 67 10.30 -7.12 -19.63
N GLN A 68 11.28 -7.67 -18.91
CA GLN A 68 11.90 -7.07 -17.74
C GLN A 68 12.47 -5.69 -18.06
N GLU A 69 13.28 -5.56 -19.11
CA GLU A 69 13.88 -4.29 -19.51
C GLU A 69 12.83 -3.24 -19.84
N ARG A 70 11.77 -3.60 -20.58
CA ARG A 70 10.66 -2.70 -20.90
C ARG A 70 9.94 -2.18 -19.66
N LEU A 71 9.62 -3.08 -18.72
CA LEU A 71 8.96 -2.71 -17.46
C LEU A 71 9.84 -1.82 -16.60
N LEU A 72 11.12 -2.15 -16.45
CA LEU A 72 12.08 -1.33 -15.71
C LEU A 72 12.24 0.05 -16.35
N LYS A 73 12.32 0.12 -17.68
CA LYS A 73 12.39 1.40 -18.41
C LYS A 73 11.15 2.25 -18.18
N ALA A 74 9.96 1.63 -18.15
CA ALA A 74 8.71 2.32 -17.87
C ALA A 74 8.70 2.97 -16.47
N LEU A 75 9.34 2.35 -15.47
CA LEU A 75 9.45 2.88 -14.10
C LEU A 75 10.34 4.13 -13.96
N HIS A 76 11.21 4.40 -14.93
CA HIS A 76 12.13 5.55 -14.90
C HIS A 76 11.63 6.73 -15.74
N GLY A 77 10.48 6.61 -16.40
CA GLY A 77 9.91 7.65 -17.26
C GLY A 77 9.09 8.72 -16.52
N ARG A 78 8.77 9.82 -17.22
CA ARG A 78 7.74 10.77 -16.74
C ARG A 78 6.41 10.02 -16.71
N LYS A 79 5.74 9.99 -15.54
CA LYS A 79 4.53 9.20 -15.26
C LYS A 79 4.76 7.68 -15.15
N ALA A 80 5.84 7.30 -14.46
CA ALA A 80 6.24 5.91 -14.19
C ALA A 80 5.08 4.94 -13.89
N TYR A 81 4.17 5.30 -12.98
CA TYR A 81 3.02 4.47 -12.63
C TYR A 81 2.10 4.16 -13.81
N ARG A 82 1.77 5.19 -14.61
CA ARG A 82 0.90 5.02 -15.79
C ARG A 82 1.62 4.21 -16.86
N SER A 83 2.87 4.58 -17.17
CA SER A 83 3.65 3.88 -18.20
C SER A 83 3.86 2.40 -17.87
N PHE A 84 4.09 2.08 -16.60
CA PHE A 84 4.19 0.68 -16.17
C PHE A 84 2.86 -0.07 -16.32
N LYS A 85 1.74 0.54 -15.93
CA LYS A 85 0.40 -0.05 -16.12
C LYS A 85 0.09 -0.31 -17.59
N ASP A 86 0.46 0.62 -18.47
CA ASP A 86 0.32 0.43 -19.92
C ASP A 86 1.19 -0.74 -20.41
N GLU A 87 2.43 -0.87 -19.91
CA GLU A 87 3.34 -1.96 -20.31
C GLU A 87 2.93 -3.34 -19.81
N ILE A 88 2.41 -3.49 -18.58
CA ILE A 88 1.93 -4.81 -18.11
C ILE A 88 0.75 -5.32 -18.95
N ILE A 89 -0.07 -4.41 -19.50
CA ILE A 89 -1.15 -4.76 -20.43
C ILE A 89 -0.56 -5.14 -21.78
N ASN A 90 0.32 -4.30 -22.34
CA ASN A 90 0.97 -4.55 -23.65
C ASN A 90 1.76 -5.86 -23.69
N LEU A 91 2.32 -6.29 -22.56
CA LEU A 91 3.13 -7.50 -22.43
C LEU A 91 2.34 -8.73 -21.97
N ASP A 92 1.03 -8.58 -21.76
CA ASP A 92 0.10 -9.62 -21.26
C ASP A 92 0.58 -10.25 -19.92
N VAL A 93 1.03 -9.40 -18.99
CA VAL A 93 1.47 -9.79 -17.64
C VAL A 93 0.66 -9.12 -16.53
N GLU A 94 -0.41 -8.41 -16.88
CA GLU A 94 -1.28 -7.67 -15.95
C GLU A 94 -1.81 -8.57 -14.81
N LYS A 95 -2.37 -9.73 -15.14
CA LYS A 95 -2.91 -10.66 -14.13
C LYS A 95 -1.82 -11.13 -13.16
N ALA A 96 -0.64 -11.44 -13.67
CA ALA A 96 0.51 -11.83 -12.85
C ALA A 96 0.96 -10.68 -11.94
N TYR A 97 0.98 -9.45 -12.45
CA TYR A 97 1.31 -8.27 -11.67
C TYR A 97 0.33 -8.04 -10.51
N TYR A 98 -0.98 -8.07 -10.75
CA TYR A 98 -1.95 -7.83 -9.67
C TYR A 98 -1.94 -8.95 -8.63
N ALA A 99 -1.70 -10.20 -9.04
CA ALA A 99 -1.49 -11.30 -8.09
C ALA A 99 -0.22 -11.08 -7.24
N TYR A 100 0.90 -10.69 -7.87
CA TYR A 100 2.14 -10.36 -7.18
C TYR A 100 1.95 -9.18 -6.21
N ARG A 101 1.32 -8.09 -6.67
CA ARG A 101 1.04 -6.90 -5.87
C ARG A 101 0.17 -7.23 -4.66
N PHE A 102 -0.88 -8.03 -4.86
CA PHE A 102 -1.73 -8.47 -3.74
C PHE A 102 -0.93 -9.24 -2.69
N LEU A 103 -0.10 -10.21 -3.09
CA LEU A 103 0.74 -10.96 -2.17
C LEU A 103 1.77 -10.06 -1.46
N ALA A 104 2.37 -9.09 -2.16
CA ALA A 104 3.28 -8.13 -1.58
C ALA A 104 2.59 -7.26 -0.52
N LEU A 105 1.39 -6.73 -0.81
CA LEU A 105 0.60 -5.98 0.16
C LEU A 105 0.18 -6.84 1.35
N CYS A 106 -0.16 -8.11 1.15
CA CYS A 106 -0.41 -9.02 2.26
C CYS A 106 0.83 -9.22 3.14
N ARG A 107 2.04 -9.28 2.57
CA ARG A 107 3.28 -9.36 3.36
C ARG A 107 3.49 -8.10 4.20
N ILE A 108 3.32 -6.92 3.59
CA ILE A 108 3.44 -5.63 4.29
C ILE A 108 2.41 -5.53 5.42
N ALA A 109 1.15 -5.87 5.15
CA ALA A 109 0.09 -5.83 6.16
C ALA A 109 0.38 -6.79 7.32
N ARG A 110 0.87 -8.01 7.04
CA ARG A 110 1.26 -8.97 8.09
C ARG A 110 2.40 -8.44 8.94
N GLN A 111 3.45 -7.93 8.31
CA GLN A 111 4.59 -7.36 9.01
C GLN A 111 4.15 -6.19 9.91
N TRP A 112 3.34 -5.27 9.38
CA TRP A 112 2.80 -4.17 10.16
C TRP A 112 1.95 -4.65 11.34
N CYS A 113 1.10 -5.65 11.16
CA CYS A 113 0.34 -6.23 12.27
C CYS A 113 1.28 -6.88 13.31
N GLU A 114 2.32 -7.60 12.89
CA GLU A 114 3.28 -8.24 13.79
C GLU A 114 4.08 -7.22 14.62
N GLU A 115 4.57 -6.15 13.97
CA GLU A 115 5.29 -5.05 14.61
C GLU A 115 4.43 -4.35 15.68
N ASN A 116 3.13 -4.19 15.40
CA ASN A 116 2.17 -3.56 16.30
C ASN A 116 1.44 -4.56 17.23
N LYS A 117 1.79 -5.85 17.18
CA LYS A 117 1.17 -6.94 17.98
C LYS A 117 -0.35 -7.06 17.78
N ILE A 118 -0.83 -6.74 16.59
CA ILE A 118 -2.24 -6.78 16.22
C ILE A 118 -2.57 -8.19 15.70
N PRO A 119 -3.55 -8.90 16.30
CA PRO A 119 -3.97 -10.21 15.81
C PRO A 119 -4.62 -10.08 14.43
N TYR A 120 -4.26 -10.97 13.50
CA TYR A 120 -4.82 -10.96 12.15
C TYR A 120 -5.17 -12.37 11.67
N THR A 121 -6.09 -12.45 10.71
CA THR A 121 -6.40 -13.69 10.00
C THR A 121 -6.16 -13.52 8.52
N VAL A 122 -5.73 -14.58 7.86
CA VAL A 122 -5.56 -14.58 6.41
C VAL A 122 -6.82 -15.17 5.78
N ARG A 123 -7.51 -14.38 4.95
CA ARG A 123 -8.60 -14.91 4.14
C ARG A 123 -8.03 -15.95 3.18
N LYS A 124 -8.35 -17.23 3.39
CA LYS A 124 -8.02 -18.28 2.44
C LYS A 124 -8.83 -18.03 1.18
N ALA A 125 -8.17 -17.98 0.03
CA ALA A 125 -8.86 -17.92 -1.25
C ALA A 125 -9.75 -19.17 -1.37
N GLU A 126 -11.05 -18.96 -1.52
CA GLU A 126 -11.95 -20.03 -1.95
C GLU A 126 -11.50 -20.44 -3.36
N LYS A 127 -11.26 -21.74 -3.53
CA LYS A 127 -10.81 -22.34 -4.80
C LYS A 127 -11.90 -22.30 -5.85
#